data_AF-A0A094EBG8-F1
#
_entry.id   AF-A0A094EBG8-F1
#
_cell.length_a   1.000
_cell.length_b   1.000
_cell.length_c   1.000
_cell.angle_alpha   90.00
_cell.angle_beta   90.00
_cell.angle_gamma   90.00
#
_symmetry.space_group_name_H-M   'P 1'
#
loop_
_entity.id
_entity.type
_entity.pdbx_description
1 polymer ?
#
loop_
_entity_poly.entity_id
_entity_poly.type
_entity_poly.pdbx_seq_one_letter_code
_entity_poly.pdbx_strand_id
1 'polypeptide(L)'
;MFLSSTLLVAALSTLLGESSASAVSLSKRWDTTLCTSDTSGVPIPDADNFQLPLENLRQDMCWDLCVGDQATCTTKTKICYDFHGPNLIFTYNAVSGYTYTEADIWLGLSAPASTTPTPQYSTSNGFCTISADQTTVSCNIPYDTIVPGGALLDVLAEMCPNGDREGYVFYLYTNAQLTGASGAVSATGRLSCTDYPACTSYYPNTYWVLTYRCTKCPYTPPPPPPPPTVRYCSVGTAFGYSTSPLSPALNSLVPKPNTCNRWGWYVTPTAAQLSAGIGGPLYVGAGGNVISKATNVGTWSAKSQGTAVSVAYALTGPYYPDQVHVDIGCMPFKKCAPGQYAYSNEKLAGTGMSTFTTPAGALKVPTCSTGIYLIVHAAVDTIETVPTTSQLSTCHAPLAS
;
A
#
# COMPACT_ATOMS: atom_id res chain seq x y z
N MET A 1 76.74 58.36 3.53
CA MET A 1 75.34 58.81 3.67
C MET A 1 74.46 57.61 3.34
N PHE A 2 74.14 56.77 4.33
CA PHE A 2 73.20 55.66 4.18
C PHE A 2 72.37 55.58 5.46
N LEU A 3 71.06 55.76 5.27
CA LEU A 3 70.03 55.86 6.28
C LEU A 3 69.67 54.47 6.86
N SER A 4 69.32 54.49 8.14
CA SER A 4 68.62 53.45 8.90
C SER A 4 67.44 52.81 8.19
N SER A 5 67.15 51.54 8.51
CA SER A 5 65.78 51.04 8.71
C SER A 5 65.74 49.73 9.51
N THR A 6 65.29 49.89 10.76
CA THR A 6 64.36 49.08 11.58
C THR A 6 64.09 47.60 11.28
N LEU A 7 64.27 46.81 12.35
CA LEU A 7 63.75 45.47 12.62
C LEU A 7 62.24 45.33 12.38
N LEU A 8 61.83 44.22 11.75
CA LEU A 8 60.49 43.65 11.88
C LEU A 8 60.63 42.16 12.22
N VAL A 9 60.15 41.79 13.41
CA VAL A 9 60.05 40.39 13.86
C VAL A 9 58.76 39.83 13.29
N ALA A 10 58.85 38.89 12.34
CA ALA A 10 57.71 38.12 11.86
C ALA A 10 57.73 36.74 12.54
N ALA A 11 56.67 36.46 13.30
CA ALA A 11 56.44 35.20 13.98
C ALA A 11 56.23 34.06 12.95
N LEU A 12 57.10 33.06 12.99
CA LEU A 12 56.89 31.78 12.31
C LEU A 12 55.78 31.02 13.05
N SER A 13 54.56 31.04 12.51
CA SER A 13 53.50 30.13 12.95
C SER A 13 53.63 28.83 12.16
N THR A 14 53.91 27.75 12.87
CA THR A 14 53.90 26.37 12.39
C THR A 14 52.50 25.99 11.92
N LEU A 15 52.29 25.87 10.60
CA LEU A 15 51.16 25.10 10.07
C LEU A 15 51.51 23.61 10.21
N LEU A 16 50.85 22.94 11.15
CA LEU A 16 50.63 21.51 11.08
C LEU A 16 49.73 21.26 9.86
N GLY A 17 50.30 20.66 8.83
CA GLY A 17 49.54 20.14 7.71
C GLY A 17 48.71 18.96 8.17
N GLU A 18 47.41 19.15 8.30
CA GLU A 18 46.46 18.04 8.25
C GLU A 18 46.45 17.53 6.81
N SER A 19 47.16 16.43 6.54
CA SER A 19 46.97 15.71 5.30
C SER A 19 45.54 15.16 5.31
N SER A 20 44.65 15.83 4.60
CA SER A 20 43.33 15.31 4.29
C SER A 20 43.54 14.03 3.48
N ALA A 21 43.45 12.88 4.15
CA ALA A 21 43.36 11.60 3.48
C ALA A 21 42.16 11.68 2.55
N SER A 22 42.42 11.72 1.24
CA SER A 22 41.38 11.80 0.23
C SER A 22 40.50 10.56 0.38
N ALA A 23 39.23 10.77 0.73
CA ALA A 23 38.23 9.72 0.76
C ALA A 23 38.12 9.15 -0.67
N VAL A 24 38.67 7.95 -0.88
CA VAL A 24 38.49 7.21 -2.13
C VAL A 24 37.00 7.03 -2.31
N SER A 25 36.43 7.57 -3.39
CA SER A 25 35.01 7.35 -3.70
C SER A 25 34.88 5.92 -4.20
N LEU A 26 34.44 5.05 -3.31
CA LEU A 26 34.22 3.64 -3.61
C LEU A 26 32.91 3.50 -4.38
N SER A 27 32.96 2.77 -5.50
CA SER A 27 31.79 2.49 -6.32
C SER A 27 30.84 1.54 -5.59
N LYS A 28 29.57 1.89 -5.62
CA LYS A 28 28.47 1.30 -4.85
C LYS A 28 27.79 0.12 -5.58
N ARG A 29 28.07 -1.13 -5.24
CA ARG A 29 27.25 -2.35 -5.39
C ARG A 29 26.51 -2.72 -4.09
N TRP A 30 25.40 -2.05 -3.86
CA TRP A 30 24.46 -2.42 -2.79
C TRP A 30 23.66 -3.66 -3.17
N ASP A 31 23.49 -4.59 -2.23
CA ASP A 31 22.46 -5.60 -2.34
C ASP A 31 21.08 -4.96 -2.10
N THR A 32 20.27 -4.89 -3.15
CA THR A 32 18.93 -4.30 -3.11
C THR A 32 17.83 -5.31 -2.82
N THR A 33 18.17 -6.59 -2.63
CA THR A 33 17.17 -7.66 -2.42
C THR A 33 16.35 -7.46 -1.15
N LEU A 34 16.90 -6.78 -0.15
CA LEU A 34 16.17 -6.40 1.08
C LEU A 34 15.38 -5.10 0.97
N CYS A 35 15.52 -4.32 -0.11
CA CYS A 35 14.81 -3.05 -0.27
C CYS A 35 13.44 -3.25 -0.89
N THR A 36 12.42 -3.25 -0.03
CA THR A 36 11.00 -3.38 -0.35
C THR A 36 10.23 -2.16 0.16
N SER A 37 8.91 -2.14 0.00
CA SER A 37 8.06 -1.12 0.65
C SER A 37 8.23 -1.09 2.17
N ASP A 38 8.45 -2.25 2.78
CA ASP A 38 8.43 -2.43 4.23
C ASP A 38 9.76 -2.02 4.87
N THR A 39 10.83 -2.00 4.08
CA THR A 39 12.18 -1.58 4.49
C THR A 39 12.56 -0.22 3.92
N SER A 40 11.60 0.54 3.38
CA SER A 40 11.79 1.90 2.87
C SER A 40 12.43 2.80 3.94
N GLY A 41 13.61 3.36 3.66
CA GLY A 41 14.37 4.20 4.60
C GLY A 41 15.07 3.44 5.75
N VAL A 42 14.97 2.11 5.79
CA VAL A 42 15.64 1.27 6.79
C VAL A 42 17.09 1.02 6.36
N PRO A 43 18.08 1.19 7.26
CA PRO A 43 19.46 0.77 7.01
C PRO A 43 19.59 -0.74 6.87
N ILE A 44 20.31 -1.21 5.85
CA ILE A 44 20.61 -2.63 5.60
C ILE A 44 22.12 -2.84 5.44
N PRO A 45 22.68 -4.03 5.79
CA PRO A 45 24.09 -4.33 5.58
C PRO A 45 24.51 -4.16 4.12
N ASP A 46 25.67 -3.54 3.91
CA ASP A 46 26.16 -3.12 2.61
C ASP A 46 27.45 -3.90 2.24
N ALA A 47 27.34 -4.71 1.20
CA ALA A 47 28.39 -5.59 0.68
C ALA A 47 29.66 -4.84 0.24
N ASP A 48 29.57 -3.58 -0.22
CA ASP A 48 30.74 -2.87 -0.73
C ASP A 48 31.66 -2.35 0.36
N ASN A 49 31.17 -2.28 1.59
CA ASN A 49 31.81 -1.51 2.64
C ASN A 49 32.56 -2.38 3.65
N PHE A 50 32.85 -3.65 3.30
CA PHE A 50 33.79 -4.46 4.06
C PHE A 50 35.18 -3.80 4.03
N GLN A 51 35.60 -3.32 5.18
CA GLN A 51 36.85 -2.63 5.41
C GLN A 51 37.57 -3.30 6.58
N LEU A 52 38.88 -3.47 6.43
CA LEU A 52 39.72 -3.74 7.58
C LEU A 52 40.04 -2.44 8.32
N PRO A 53 39.56 -2.28 9.57
CA PRO A 53 39.56 -0.98 10.25
C PRO A 53 40.96 -0.40 10.51
N LEU A 54 42.01 -1.23 10.61
CA LEU A 54 43.38 -0.75 10.85
C LEU A 54 44.31 -0.90 9.65
N GLU A 55 43.95 -1.68 8.61
CA GLU A 55 44.80 -1.90 7.43
C GLU A 55 44.55 -0.84 6.33
N ASN A 56 44.61 0.45 6.68
CA ASN A 56 44.35 1.58 5.76
C ASN A 56 43.01 1.48 5.00
N LEU A 57 41.97 0.90 5.62
CA LEU A 57 40.67 0.68 5.00
C LEU A 57 40.72 -0.21 3.74
N ARG A 58 41.68 -1.16 3.69
CA ARG A 58 41.73 -2.13 2.59
C ARG A 58 40.37 -2.82 2.47
N GLN A 59 39.77 -2.65 1.30
CA GLN A 59 38.60 -3.42 0.89
C GLN A 59 39.07 -4.73 0.29
N ASP A 60 38.68 -5.83 0.90
CA ASP A 60 38.81 -7.14 0.32
C ASP A 60 37.63 -7.98 0.81
N MET A 61 36.99 -8.68 -0.12
CA MET A 61 35.94 -9.64 0.17
C MET A 61 36.51 -11.05 0.28
N CYS A 62 37.78 -11.27 -0.10
CA CYS A 62 38.39 -12.58 -0.25
C CYS A 62 39.76 -12.71 0.46
N TRP A 63 39.81 -13.51 1.52
CA TRP A 63 40.99 -13.71 2.35
C TRP A 63 41.72 -15.00 2.01
N ASP A 64 43.03 -15.04 2.25
CA ASP A 64 43.81 -16.26 2.07
C ASP A 64 43.34 -17.33 3.09
N LEU A 65 43.11 -18.55 2.60
CA LEU A 65 42.89 -19.75 3.41
C LEU A 65 44.13 -20.64 3.24
N CYS A 66 44.93 -20.80 4.30
CA CYS A 66 46.15 -21.61 4.28
C CYS A 66 45.84 -23.06 4.53
N VAL A 67 46.41 -23.96 3.75
CA VAL A 67 46.33 -25.40 3.99
C VAL A 67 47.58 -25.86 4.73
N GLY A 68 47.38 -26.52 5.88
CA GLY A 68 48.46 -26.97 6.75
C GLY A 68 48.99 -25.87 7.66
N ASP A 69 50.29 -25.56 7.54
CA ASP A 69 50.93 -24.57 8.40
C ASP A 69 50.51 -23.12 8.03
N GLN A 70 49.85 -22.47 8.97
CA GLN A 70 49.39 -21.09 8.84
C GLN A 70 50.54 -20.08 8.80
N ALA A 71 51.67 -20.36 9.47
CA ALA A 71 52.79 -19.41 9.57
C ALA A 71 53.49 -19.23 8.22
N THR A 72 53.73 -20.34 7.50
CA THR A 72 54.37 -20.33 6.18
C THR A 72 53.36 -20.17 5.04
N CYS A 73 52.15 -20.72 5.17
CA CYS A 73 51.03 -20.59 4.21
C CYS A 73 51.44 -20.81 2.74
N THR A 74 52.22 -21.85 2.48
CA THR A 74 52.77 -22.13 1.14
C THR A 74 51.71 -22.62 0.16
N THR A 75 50.73 -23.40 0.65
CA THR A 75 49.55 -23.83 -0.09
C THR A 75 48.36 -23.02 0.40
N LYS A 76 47.70 -22.29 -0.50
CA LYS A 76 46.57 -21.42 -0.14
C LYS A 76 45.53 -21.30 -1.22
N THR A 77 44.31 -21.00 -0.80
CA THR A 77 43.19 -20.59 -1.65
C THR A 77 42.56 -19.32 -1.07
N LYS A 78 41.35 -18.98 -1.51
CA LYS A 78 40.55 -17.87 -0.98
C LYS A 78 39.31 -18.34 -0.26
N ILE A 79 38.95 -17.64 0.81
CA ILE A 79 37.60 -17.61 1.37
C ILE A 79 37.01 -16.24 1.12
N CYS A 80 35.91 -16.19 0.38
CA CYS A 80 35.19 -14.97 0.07
C CYS A 80 33.94 -14.83 0.91
N TYR A 81 33.48 -13.62 1.19
CA TYR A 81 32.17 -13.40 1.81
C TYR A 81 31.41 -12.26 1.15
N ASP A 82 30.08 -12.29 1.28
CA ASP A 82 29.19 -11.30 0.71
C ASP A 82 27.85 -11.24 1.47
N PHE A 83 27.23 -10.07 1.52
CA PHE A 83 25.85 -9.94 2.00
C PHE A 83 24.88 -10.23 0.85
N HIS A 84 23.94 -11.13 1.08
CA HIS A 84 22.93 -11.48 0.09
C HIS A 84 21.58 -11.81 0.74
N GLY A 85 20.60 -10.94 0.51
CA GLY A 85 19.32 -10.95 1.20
C GLY A 85 19.53 -10.86 2.71
N PRO A 86 18.80 -11.68 3.49
CA PRO A 86 18.92 -11.69 4.95
C PRO A 86 20.10 -12.55 5.44
N ASN A 87 21.15 -12.77 4.63
CA ASN A 87 22.24 -13.64 4.99
C ASN A 87 23.62 -13.06 4.66
N LEU A 88 24.61 -13.47 5.45
CA LEU A 88 26.03 -13.35 5.16
C LEU A 88 26.52 -14.68 4.58
N ILE A 89 26.93 -14.67 3.32
CA ILE A 89 27.41 -15.84 2.61
C ILE A 89 28.92 -15.90 2.70
N PHE A 90 29.48 -17.09 2.95
CA PHE A 90 30.90 -17.39 2.84
C PHE A 90 31.13 -18.45 1.76
N THR A 91 32.17 -18.30 0.96
CA THR A 91 32.55 -19.22 -0.12
C THR A 91 34.01 -19.62 0.03
N TYR A 92 34.27 -20.90 0.25
CA TYR A 92 35.60 -21.49 0.27
C TYR A 92 35.93 -21.97 -1.15
N ASN A 93 36.95 -21.38 -1.77
CA ASN A 93 37.35 -21.70 -3.14
C ASN A 93 38.17 -22.98 -3.21
N ALA A 94 38.18 -23.62 -4.38
CA ALA A 94 38.95 -24.84 -4.61
C ALA A 94 40.44 -24.69 -4.28
N VAL A 95 40.99 -25.73 -3.65
CA VAL A 95 42.44 -25.90 -3.47
C VAL A 95 42.89 -27.00 -4.42
N SER A 96 43.84 -26.69 -5.30
CA SER A 96 44.37 -27.68 -6.24
C SER A 96 44.93 -28.91 -5.51
N GLY A 97 44.40 -30.09 -5.84
CA GLY A 97 44.83 -31.37 -5.27
C GLY A 97 44.19 -31.76 -3.93
N TYR A 98 43.17 -31.02 -3.46
CA TYR A 98 42.46 -31.31 -2.22
C TYR A 98 40.95 -31.30 -2.40
N THR A 99 40.25 -32.04 -1.54
CA THR A 99 38.78 -32.00 -1.41
C THR A 99 38.37 -31.63 0.01
N TYR A 100 37.29 -30.87 0.16
CA TYR A 100 36.71 -30.50 1.44
C TYR A 100 35.93 -31.65 2.06
N THR A 101 36.08 -31.80 3.36
CA THR A 101 35.34 -32.76 4.20
C THR A 101 34.56 -32.06 5.32
N GLU A 102 35.03 -30.89 5.74
CA GLU A 102 34.39 -30.05 6.74
C GLU A 102 34.74 -28.58 6.47
N ALA A 103 33.86 -27.67 6.87
CA ALA A 103 34.11 -26.24 6.92
C ALA A 103 33.36 -25.64 8.09
N ASP A 104 34.02 -24.70 8.76
CA ASP A 104 33.60 -24.15 10.02
C ASP A 104 33.87 -22.64 10.09
N ILE A 105 32.90 -21.93 10.65
CA ILE A 105 32.96 -20.49 10.89
C ILE A 105 32.54 -20.23 12.33
N TRP A 106 33.35 -19.43 13.01
CA TRP A 106 32.94 -18.70 14.19
C TRP A 106 32.83 -17.22 13.83
N LEU A 107 31.72 -16.60 14.21
CA LEU A 107 31.44 -15.18 13.99
C LEU A 107 30.95 -14.57 15.31
N GLY A 108 31.49 -13.41 15.67
CA GLY A 108 31.10 -12.71 16.90
C GLY A 108 31.02 -11.20 16.71
N LEU A 109 30.16 -10.56 17.50
CA LEU A 109 30.06 -9.09 17.62
C LEU A 109 31.09 -8.51 18.60
N SER A 110 31.79 -9.39 19.33
CA SER A 110 32.87 -9.08 20.25
C SER A 110 34.03 -10.04 20.02
N ALA A 111 35.26 -9.62 20.36
CA ALA A 111 36.43 -10.47 20.24
C ALA A 111 36.24 -11.81 20.98
N PRO A 112 36.70 -12.94 20.40
CA PRO A 112 36.59 -14.23 21.06
C PRO A 112 37.46 -14.27 22.32
N ALA A 113 36.94 -14.90 23.38
CA ALA A 113 37.69 -15.09 24.62
C ALA A 113 38.81 -16.15 24.50
N SER A 114 38.73 -17.02 23.48
CA SER A 114 39.68 -18.11 23.21
C SER A 114 40.44 -17.84 21.92
N THR A 115 41.69 -18.29 21.86
CA THR A 115 42.48 -18.35 20.61
C THR A 115 41.99 -19.44 19.66
N THR A 116 41.08 -20.31 20.07
CA THR A 116 40.42 -21.27 19.17
C THR A 116 38.94 -21.28 19.53
N PRO A 117 38.17 -20.29 19.05
CA PRO A 117 36.76 -20.23 19.38
C PRO A 117 36.00 -21.40 18.74
N THR A 118 35.04 -21.96 19.47
CA THR A 118 34.20 -23.06 18.97
C THR A 118 33.31 -22.56 17.85
N PRO A 119 33.39 -23.14 16.63
CA PRO A 119 32.54 -22.73 15.51
C PRO A 119 31.04 -22.83 15.82
N GLN A 120 30.30 -21.87 15.28
CA GLN A 120 28.84 -21.80 15.40
C GLN A 120 28.16 -22.27 14.10
N TYR A 121 28.85 -22.15 12.98
CA TYR A 121 28.32 -22.44 11.64
C TYR A 121 29.25 -23.44 10.97
N SER A 122 28.75 -24.64 10.70
CA SER A 122 29.56 -25.74 10.20
C SER A 122 28.82 -26.55 9.14
N THR A 123 29.52 -27.50 8.53
CA THR A 123 28.88 -28.52 7.69
C THR A 123 28.03 -29.48 8.52
N SER A 124 28.43 -29.74 9.77
CA SER A 124 27.75 -30.69 10.66
C SER A 124 26.39 -30.19 11.18
N ASN A 125 26.20 -28.88 11.31
CA ASN A 125 24.92 -28.28 11.70
C ASN A 125 24.14 -27.67 10.52
N GLY A 126 24.62 -27.86 9.29
CA GLY A 126 23.89 -27.54 8.06
C GLY A 126 24.02 -26.09 7.57
N PHE A 127 24.78 -25.24 8.25
CA PHE A 127 25.03 -23.87 7.76
C PHE A 127 26.00 -23.82 6.57
N CYS A 128 26.90 -24.81 6.46
CA CYS A 128 27.83 -24.96 5.35
C CYS A 128 27.48 -26.18 4.48
N THR A 129 27.55 -26.02 3.17
CA THR A 129 27.32 -27.08 2.18
C THR A 129 28.55 -27.25 1.31
N ILE A 130 29.08 -28.47 1.26
CA ILE A 130 30.18 -28.86 0.38
C ILE A 130 29.59 -29.20 -1.00
N SER A 131 30.23 -28.73 -2.07
CA SER A 131 29.82 -29.03 -3.45
C SER A 131 29.90 -30.52 -3.76
N ALA A 132 29.15 -30.99 -4.76
CA ALA A 132 29.07 -32.42 -5.11
C ALA A 132 30.44 -33.03 -5.51
N ASP A 133 31.32 -32.21 -6.10
CA ASP A 133 32.70 -32.56 -6.44
C ASP A 133 33.69 -32.37 -5.28
N GLN A 134 33.20 -31.91 -4.13
CA GLN A 134 33.96 -31.62 -2.91
C GLN A 134 35.04 -30.55 -3.06
N THR A 135 35.02 -29.74 -4.12
CA THR A 135 36.07 -28.75 -4.36
C THR A 135 35.75 -27.39 -3.75
N THR A 136 34.51 -27.09 -3.40
CA THR A 136 34.12 -25.79 -2.82
C THR A 136 33.16 -25.97 -1.67
N VAL A 137 33.04 -24.92 -0.84
CA VAL A 137 32.05 -24.87 0.23
C VAL A 137 31.32 -23.54 0.19
N SER A 138 30.00 -23.57 0.35
CA SER A 138 29.19 -22.37 0.57
C SER A 138 28.54 -22.45 1.95
N CYS A 139 28.81 -21.45 2.79
CA CYS A 139 28.12 -21.28 4.06
C CYS A 139 27.14 -20.12 3.96
N ASN A 140 25.91 -20.33 4.38
CA ASN A 140 24.86 -19.33 4.35
C ASN A 140 24.45 -19.02 5.79
N ILE A 141 24.83 -17.86 6.30
CA ILE A 141 24.63 -17.47 7.71
C ILE A 141 23.49 -16.45 7.79
N PRO A 142 22.30 -16.84 8.27
CA PRO A 142 21.18 -15.91 8.47
C PRO A 142 21.48 -14.83 9.50
N TYR A 143 21.04 -13.60 9.26
CA TYR A 143 21.28 -12.49 10.20
C TYR A 143 20.69 -12.73 11.59
N ASP A 144 19.54 -13.39 11.68
CA ASP A 144 18.87 -13.72 12.95
C ASP A 144 19.63 -14.76 13.80
N THR A 145 20.65 -15.41 13.24
CA THR A 145 21.60 -16.24 14.01
C THR A 145 22.81 -15.46 14.51
N ILE A 146 23.10 -14.30 13.92
CA ILE A 146 24.24 -13.44 14.27
C ILE A 146 23.85 -12.45 15.37
N VAL A 147 22.68 -11.82 15.21
CA VAL A 147 22.13 -10.82 16.13
C VAL A 147 20.81 -11.31 16.71
N PRO A 148 20.47 -10.90 17.96
CA PRO A 148 19.15 -11.21 18.50
C PRO A 148 18.07 -10.52 17.66
N GLY A 149 17.06 -11.25 17.21
CA GLY A 149 15.94 -10.65 16.49
C GLY A 149 14.86 -11.66 16.15
N GLY A 150 13.63 -11.15 15.98
CA GLY A 150 12.49 -11.93 15.52
C GLY A 150 12.12 -11.52 14.10
N ALA A 151 11.43 -10.39 13.96
CA ALA A 151 11.05 -9.88 12.65
C ALA A 151 12.26 -9.29 11.92
N LEU A 152 12.20 -9.29 10.57
CA LEU A 152 13.27 -8.77 9.72
C LEU A 152 13.72 -7.35 10.10
N LEU A 153 12.79 -6.46 10.46
CA LEU A 153 13.13 -5.08 10.86
C LEU A 153 13.95 -5.01 12.14
N ASP A 154 13.67 -5.89 13.11
CA ASP A 154 14.44 -5.94 14.37
C ASP A 154 15.85 -6.47 14.09
N VAL A 155 15.94 -7.54 13.29
CA VAL A 155 17.22 -8.12 12.85
C VAL A 155 18.05 -7.08 12.09
N LEU A 156 17.44 -6.30 11.19
CA LEU A 156 18.14 -5.25 10.44
C LEU A 156 18.58 -4.10 11.35
N ALA A 157 17.79 -3.72 12.37
CA ALA A 157 18.19 -2.72 13.34
C ALA A 157 19.42 -3.16 14.15
N GLU A 158 19.50 -4.44 14.52
CA GLU A 158 20.63 -5.00 15.27
C GLU A 158 21.85 -5.29 14.38
N MET A 159 21.65 -5.63 13.10
CA MET A 159 22.72 -5.68 12.10
C MET A 159 23.21 -4.28 11.68
N CYS A 160 22.43 -3.23 11.94
CA CYS A 160 22.77 -1.85 11.59
C CYS A 160 22.56 -0.89 12.77
N PRO A 161 23.19 -1.14 13.95
CA PRO A 161 22.89 -0.42 15.17
C PRO A 161 23.30 1.05 15.09
N ASN A 162 24.28 1.37 14.22
CA ASN A 162 24.75 2.72 13.95
C ASN A 162 24.04 3.37 12.74
N GLY A 163 22.99 2.73 12.21
CA GLY A 163 22.34 3.12 10.97
C GLY A 163 23.32 3.20 9.79
N ASP A 164 23.15 4.21 8.93
CA ASP A 164 23.98 4.46 7.74
C ASP A 164 25.19 5.38 8.01
N ARG A 165 25.56 5.59 9.28
CA ARG A 165 26.54 6.60 9.68
C ARG A 165 27.94 6.05 9.90
N GLU A 166 28.03 4.89 10.56
CA GLU A 166 29.29 4.33 11.02
C GLU A 166 29.38 2.83 10.69
N GLY A 167 30.60 2.32 10.65
CA GLY A 167 30.83 0.90 10.46
C GLY A 167 30.48 0.09 11.72
N TYR A 168 30.13 -1.18 11.51
CA TYR A 168 29.92 -2.16 12.54
C TYR A 168 30.93 -3.29 12.40
N VAL A 169 31.40 -3.82 13.53
CA VAL A 169 32.57 -4.71 13.58
C VAL A 169 32.14 -6.14 13.86
N PHE A 170 32.69 -7.06 13.07
CA PHE A 170 32.65 -8.49 13.28
C PHE A 170 34.03 -9.06 13.59
N TYR A 171 34.01 -10.13 14.35
CA TYR A 171 35.16 -10.97 14.64
C TYR A 171 34.93 -12.32 13.99
N LEU A 172 35.85 -12.74 13.12
CA LEU A 172 35.67 -13.93 12.29
C LEU A 172 36.82 -14.91 12.52
N TYR A 173 36.51 -16.20 12.66
CA TYR A 173 37.48 -17.29 12.62
C TYR A 173 36.96 -18.36 11.66
N THR A 174 37.79 -18.77 10.70
CA THR A 174 37.41 -19.73 9.67
C THR A 174 38.38 -20.89 9.61
N ASN A 175 37.82 -22.10 9.56
CA ASN A 175 38.53 -23.36 9.49
C ASN A 175 37.86 -24.29 8.46
N ALA A 176 38.60 -25.28 7.99
CA ALA A 176 38.12 -26.36 7.16
C ALA A 176 39.01 -27.60 7.32
N GLN A 177 38.44 -28.78 7.07
CA GLN A 177 39.21 -30.01 6.92
C GLN A 177 39.19 -30.43 5.46
N LEU A 178 40.38 -30.68 4.91
CA LEU A 178 40.58 -31.16 3.56
C LEU A 178 41.25 -32.52 3.53
N THR A 179 41.06 -33.26 2.45
CA THR A 179 41.81 -34.48 2.15
C THR A 179 42.66 -34.24 0.91
N GLY A 180 43.97 -34.44 1.03
CA GLY A 180 44.92 -34.42 -0.09
C GLY A 180 45.62 -35.76 -0.26
N ALA A 181 46.63 -35.81 -1.13
CA ALA A 181 47.40 -37.02 -1.40
C ALA A 181 48.07 -37.63 -0.14
N SER A 182 48.41 -36.79 0.84
CA SER A 182 49.06 -37.19 2.10
C SER A 182 48.08 -37.49 3.25
N GLY A 183 46.77 -37.43 2.98
CA GLY A 183 45.72 -37.62 3.99
C GLY A 183 45.01 -36.32 4.40
N ALA A 184 44.37 -36.36 5.57
CA ALA A 184 43.60 -35.24 6.10
C ALA A 184 44.52 -34.09 6.56
N VAL A 185 44.13 -32.86 6.27
CA VAL A 185 44.85 -31.63 6.63
C VAL A 185 43.86 -30.52 6.92
N SER A 186 44.14 -29.72 7.95
CA SER A 186 43.33 -28.55 8.28
C SER A 186 43.72 -27.35 7.42
N ALA A 187 42.75 -26.48 7.16
CA ALA A 187 43.01 -25.18 6.56
C ALA A 187 42.37 -24.07 7.35
N THR A 188 43.12 -22.99 7.59
CA THR A 188 42.71 -21.89 8.43
C THR A 188 42.91 -20.56 7.71
N GLY A 189 42.07 -19.57 8.00
CA GLY A 189 42.25 -18.22 7.46
C GLY A 189 43.62 -17.65 7.83
N ARG A 190 44.35 -17.10 6.86
CA ARG A 190 45.72 -16.59 7.03
C ARG A 190 45.76 -15.20 7.67
N LEU A 191 46.35 -15.05 8.85
CA LEU A 191 46.54 -13.72 9.47
C LEU A 191 47.30 -12.75 8.53
N SER A 192 46.74 -11.54 8.33
CA SER A 192 47.17 -10.65 7.25
C SER A 192 48.44 -9.86 7.54
N CYS A 193 48.96 -9.82 8.78
CA CYS A 193 50.05 -8.90 9.12
C CYS A 193 50.92 -9.32 10.32
N THR A 194 52.16 -8.82 10.33
CA THR A 194 53.14 -8.97 11.42
C THR A 194 53.30 -7.71 12.27
N ASP A 195 52.59 -6.62 11.98
CA ASP A 195 52.89 -5.29 12.52
C ASP A 195 51.68 -4.70 13.29
N TYR A 196 51.62 -4.95 14.61
CA TYR A 196 50.68 -4.28 15.53
C TYR A 196 51.26 -2.97 16.06
N PRO A 197 50.47 -1.88 16.25
CA PRO A 197 49.01 -1.74 16.15
C PRO A 197 48.49 -1.27 14.78
N ALA A 198 49.31 -1.31 13.73
CA ALA A 198 48.89 -0.92 12.38
C ALA A 198 47.92 -1.91 11.72
N CYS A 199 47.54 -2.98 12.43
CA CYS A 199 46.74 -4.05 11.91
C CYS A 199 45.95 -4.77 13.01
N THR A 200 44.65 -4.97 12.78
CA THR A 200 43.75 -5.68 13.69
C THR A 200 43.88 -7.20 13.62
N SER A 201 44.44 -7.73 12.52
CA SER A 201 44.61 -9.17 12.26
C SER A 201 46.02 -9.68 12.65
N TYR A 202 46.57 -9.13 13.74
CA TYR A 202 47.94 -9.40 14.20
C TYR A 202 48.09 -10.80 14.82
N TYR A 203 49.12 -11.53 14.39
CA TYR A 203 49.58 -12.75 15.08
C TYR A 203 50.09 -12.41 16.50
N PRO A 204 49.61 -13.05 17.58
CA PRO A 204 49.05 -14.41 17.61
C PRO A 204 47.52 -14.49 17.73
N ASN A 205 46.78 -13.41 17.45
CA ASN A 205 45.31 -13.52 17.41
C ASN A 205 44.93 -14.46 16.27
N THR A 206 43.99 -15.36 16.51
CA THR A 206 43.57 -16.35 15.50
C THR A 206 42.39 -15.90 14.67
N TYR A 207 41.76 -14.79 15.06
CA TYR A 207 40.57 -14.24 14.42
C TYR A 207 40.87 -12.95 13.64
N TRP A 208 39.96 -12.61 12.75
CA TRP A 208 39.94 -11.43 11.92
C TRP A 208 38.99 -10.40 12.50
N VAL A 209 39.27 -9.12 12.29
CA VAL A 209 38.35 -8.03 12.59
C VAL A 209 37.89 -7.43 11.26
N LEU A 210 36.61 -7.60 10.95
CA LEU A 210 35.97 -7.07 9.75
C LEU A 210 35.06 -5.92 10.14
N THR A 211 35.09 -4.82 9.41
CA THR A 211 34.08 -3.76 9.55
C THR A 211 33.21 -3.75 8.31
N TYR A 212 31.89 -3.67 8.43
CA TYR A 212 30.99 -3.34 7.33
C TYR A 212 30.19 -2.09 7.65
N ARG A 213 29.53 -1.50 6.67
CA ARG A 213 28.60 -0.38 6.90
C ARG A 213 27.20 -0.77 6.49
N CYS A 214 26.23 0.01 6.93
CA CYS A 214 24.88 -0.10 6.43
C CYS A 214 24.51 1.08 5.55
N THR A 215 23.50 0.85 4.73
CA THR A 215 22.97 1.79 3.77
C THR A 215 21.46 1.85 3.90
N LYS A 216 20.85 3.05 3.87
CA LYS A 216 19.39 3.16 3.80
C LYS A 216 18.84 2.71 2.45
N CYS A 217 17.81 1.88 2.48
CA CYS A 217 17.00 1.62 1.31
C CYS A 217 16.39 2.91 0.75
N PRO A 218 16.29 3.06 -0.58
CA PRO A 218 15.64 4.20 -1.21
C PRO A 218 14.22 4.40 -0.66
N TYR A 219 13.88 5.64 -0.32
CA TYR A 219 12.54 5.96 0.14
C TYR A 219 11.54 5.80 -1.02
N THR A 220 10.60 4.87 -0.86
CA THR A 220 9.40 4.79 -1.70
C THR A 220 8.23 5.39 -0.92
N PRO A 221 7.58 6.46 -1.41
CA PRO A 221 6.39 6.99 -0.77
C PRO A 221 5.24 5.97 -0.88
N PRO A 222 4.39 5.84 0.16
CA PRO A 222 3.23 4.97 0.08
C PRO A 222 2.29 5.42 -1.04
N PRO A 223 1.58 4.48 -1.70
CA PRO A 223 0.60 4.84 -2.72
C PRO A 223 -0.53 5.69 -2.12
N PRO A 224 -1.12 6.61 -2.90
CA PRO A 224 -2.26 7.40 -2.43
C PRO A 224 -3.46 6.50 -2.11
N PRO A 225 -4.29 6.86 -1.11
CA PRO A 225 -5.48 6.09 -0.78
C PRO A 225 -6.46 6.06 -1.98
N PRO A 226 -7.19 4.95 -2.17
CA PRO A 226 -8.18 4.85 -3.24
C PRO A 226 -9.31 5.87 -3.04
N PRO A 227 -9.86 6.45 -4.13
CA PRO A 227 -10.95 7.41 -4.03
C PRO A 227 -12.21 6.80 -3.40
N PRO A 228 -13.03 7.59 -2.69
CA PRO A 228 -14.28 7.12 -2.12
C PRO A 228 -15.28 6.71 -3.22
N THR A 229 -16.07 5.68 -2.94
CA THR A 229 -17.12 5.20 -3.85
C THR A 229 -18.49 5.76 -3.49
N VAL A 230 -19.26 6.15 -4.49
CA VAL A 230 -20.64 6.65 -4.34
C VAL A 230 -21.62 5.50 -4.49
N ARG A 231 -22.59 5.40 -3.59
CA ARG A 231 -23.67 4.40 -3.63
C ARG A 231 -25.04 5.05 -3.66
N TYR A 232 -25.93 4.49 -4.46
CA TYR A 232 -27.35 4.85 -4.53
C TYR A 232 -28.18 3.84 -3.75
N CYS A 233 -29.08 4.32 -2.89
CA CYS A 233 -29.87 3.51 -1.96
C CYS A 233 -31.36 3.79 -2.15
N SER A 234 -32.14 2.77 -2.50
CA SER A 234 -33.57 2.96 -2.77
C SER A 234 -34.37 3.29 -1.50
N VAL A 235 -35.14 4.38 -1.57
CA VAL A 235 -36.03 4.88 -0.51
C VAL A 235 -37.46 4.36 -0.71
N GLY A 236 -37.90 4.23 -1.97
CA GLY A 236 -39.22 3.72 -2.32
C GLY A 236 -39.93 4.55 -3.39
N THR A 237 -41.24 4.35 -3.51
CA THR A 237 -42.08 5.00 -4.55
C THR A 237 -42.76 6.26 -4.03
N ALA A 238 -42.57 7.38 -4.72
CA ALA A 238 -43.22 8.65 -4.43
C ALA A 238 -44.44 8.88 -5.34
N PHE A 239 -45.48 9.53 -4.79
CA PHE A 239 -46.62 10.03 -5.56
C PHE A 239 -46.82 11.53 -5.38
N GLY A 240 -47.20 12.19 -6.47
CA GLY A 240 -47.62 13.58 -6.43
C GLY A 240 -48.96 13.75 -5.76
N TYR A 241 -49.00 14.58 -4.72
CA TYR A 241 -50.21 14.96 -4.02
C TYR A 241 -50.50 16.46 -4.24
N SER A 242 -51.76 16.80 -4.43
CA SER A 242 -52.31 18.15 -4.35
C SER A 242 -53.34 18.21 -3.21
N THR A 243 -53.61 19.39 -2.69
CA THR A 243 -54.56 19.56 -1.60
C THR A 243 -55.93 18.96 -1.94
N SER A 244 -56.49 18.19 -1.01
CA SER A 244 -57.85 17.66 -1.11
C SER A 244 -58.84 18.79 -1.43
N PRO A 245 -59.79 18.60 -2.37
CA PRO A 245 -60.23 17.34 -2.96
C PRO A 245 -59.52 16.92 -4.27
N LEU A 246 -58.48 17.64 -4.71
CA LEU A 246 -57.87 17.40 -6.03
C LEU A 246 -57.13 16.07 -6.15
N SER A 247 -56.74 15.45 -5.03
CA SER A 247 -55.99 14.18 -5.02
C SER A 247 -56.74 13.03 -4.34
N PRO A 248 -57.71 12.37 -5.02
CA PRO A 248 -58.28 11.14 -4.52
C PRO A 248 -57.25 10.01 -4.50
N ALA A 249 -57.48 9.01 -3.65
CA ALA A 249 -56.61 7.85 -3.54
C ALA A 249 -56.75 6.92 -4.75
N LEU A 250 -55.67 6.32 -5.24
CA LEU A 250 -55.71 5.39 -6.37
C LEU A 250 -56.65 4.20 -6.14
N ASN A 251 -56.80 3.77 -4.88
CA ASN A 251 -57.69 2.68 -4.49
C ASN A 251 -59.16 3.10 -4.25
N SER A 252 -59.52 4.38 -4.43
CA SER A 252 -60.89 4.88 -4.18
C SER A 252 -61.80 4.92 -5.41
N LEU A 253 -61.37 4.43 -6.58
CA LEU A 253 -62.20 4.43 -7.80
C LEU A 253 -63.47 3.57 -7.65
N VAL A 254 -64.55 4.06 -8.27
CA VAL A 254 -65.88 3.42 -8.36
C VAL A 254 -66.41 3.46 -9.80
N PRO A 255 -67.31 2.53 -10.21
CA PRO A 255 -67.78 1.37 -9.46
C PRO A 255 -66.73 0.25 -9.41
N LYS A 256 -66.70 -0.50 -8.31
CA LYS A 256 -65.85 -1.68 -8.18
C LYS A 256 -66.32 -2.79 -9.15
N PRO A 257 -65.42 -3.64 -9.68
CA PRO A 257 -64.04 -3.86 -9.25
C PRO A 257 -63.04 -2.84 -9.82
N ASN A 258 -62.34 -2.12 -8.93
CA ASN A 258 -61.17 -1.30 -9.29
C ASN A 258 -59.96 -2.23 -9.38
N THR A 259 -59.25 -2.21 -10.50
CA THR A 259 -58.02 -3.00 -10.71
C THR A 259 -56.80 -2.38 -10.03
N CYS A 260 -56.89 -1.14 -9.54
CA CYS A 260 -55.80 -0.42 -8.89
C CYS A 260 -55.86 -0.55 -7.36
N ASN A 261 -55.40 -1.68 -6.82
CA ASN A 261 -55.27 -1.88 -5.36
C ASN A 261 -53.87 -1.44 -4.85
N ARG A 262 -53.52 -0.16 -5.02
CA ARG A 262 -52.22 0.40 -4.61
C ARG A 262 -52.41 1.71 -3.83
N TRP A 263 -51.51 1.98 -2.89
CA TRP A 263 -51.43 3.28 -2.22
C TRP A 263 -50.84 4.35 -3.16
N GLY A 264 -51.20 5.61 -2.92
CA GLY A 264 -50.85 6.74 -3.76
C GLY A 264 -52.09 7.49 -4.22
N TRP A 265 -51.86 8.54 -5.00
CA TRP A 265 -52.90 9.46 -5.44
C TRP A 265 -52.85 9.68 -6.94
N TYR A 266 -53.99 10.08 -7.47
CA TYR A 266 -54.11 10.70 -8.79
C TYR A 266 -54.73 12.08 -8.60
N VAL A 267 -54.58 12.96 -9.57
CA VAL A 267 -55.13 14.31 -9.55
C VAL A 267 -56.23 14.45 -10.59
N THR A 268 -57.33 15.13 -10.26
CA THR A 268 -58.43 15.39 -11.21
C THR A 268 -58.54 16.89 -11.55
N PRO A 269 -57.60 17.45 -12.34
CA PRO A 269 -57.63 18.87 -12.68
C PRO A 269 -58.69 19.17 -13.74
N THR A 270 -59.26 20.37 -13.68
CA THR A 270 -59.94 20.98 -14.83
C THR A 270 -58.92 21.45 -15.87
N ALA A 271 -59.34 21.65 -17.12
CA ALA A 271 -58.47 22.21 -18.16
C ALA A 271 -57.93 23.60 -17.78
N ALA A 272 -58.75 24.41 -17.10
CA ALA A 272 -58.34 25.73 -16.60
C ALA A 272 -57.24 25.62 -15.52
N GLN A 273 -57.39 24.69 -14.57
CA GLN A 273 -56.38 24.44 -13.55
C GLN A 273 -55.07 23.94 -14.16
N LEU A 274 -55.14 23.01 -15.11
CA LEU A 274 -53.95 22.51 -15.79
C LEU A 274 -53.26 23.60 -16.63
N SER A 275 -54.02 24.53 -17.23
CA SER A 275 -53.47 25.68 -17.94
C SER A 275 -52.83 26.72 -17.01
N ALA A 276 -53.41 26.95 -15.83
CA ALA A 276 -52.83 27.84 -14.81
C ALA A 276 -51.53 27.25 -14.23
N GLY A 277 -51.50 25.93 -14.07
CA GLY A 277 -50.45 25.19 -13.40
C GLY A 277 -50.93 24.64 -12.07
N ILE A 278 -50.65 23.37 -11.82
CA ILE A 278 -50.95 22.65 -10.58
C ILE A 278 -49.68 22.04 -10.01
N GLY A 279 -49.70 21.66 -8.74
CA GLY A 279 -48.58 20.98 -8.11
C GLY A 279 -48.82 20.67 -6.64
N GLY A 280 -47.76 20.22 -5.98
CA GLY A 280 -47.75 19.95 -4.55
C GLY A 280 -46.60 19.03 -4.14
N PRO A 281 -46.65 18.46 -2.92
CA PRO A 281 -45.59 17.59 -2.42
C PRO A 281 -45.54 16.23 -3.14
N LEU A 282 -44.33 15.65 -3.18
CA LEU A 282 -44.07 14.26 -3.55
C LEU A 282 -43.89 13.45 -2.26
N TYR A 283 -44.76 12.46 -2.05
CA TYR A 283 -44.78 11.67 -0.83
C TYR A 283 -44.36 10.22 -1.07
N VAL A 284 -43.34 9.76 -0.35
CA VAL A 284 -42.92 8.35 -0.26
C VAL A 284 -43.50 7.71 1.00
N GLY A 285 -43.79 6.40 0.95
CA GLY A 285 -44.08 5.63 2.17
C GLY A 285 -45.44 5.90 2.82
N ALA A 286 -46.39 6.50 2.10
CA ALA A 286 -47.72 6.83 2.61
C ALA A 286 -48.63 5.60 2.81
N GLY A 287 -48.29 4.74 3.77
CA GLY A 287 -49.01 3.50 4.06
C GLY A 287 -50.49 3.72 4.28
N GLY A 288 -51.34 3.11 3.46
CA GLY A 288 -52.80 3.27 3.51
C GLY A 288 -53.31 4.63 3.02
N ASN A 289 -52.52 5.37 2.24
CA ASN A 289 -52.79 6.75 1.81
C ASN A 289 -52.84 7.77 2.98
N VAL A 290 -52.16 7.45 4.09
CA VAL A 290 -52.10 8.30 5.27
C VAL A 290 -50.91 9.25 5.16
N ILE A 291 -51.17 10.54 4.92
CA ILE A 291 -50.12 11.56 4.72
C ILE A 291 -49.21 11.70 5.94
N SER A 292 -49.73 11.55 7.16
CA SER A 292 -48.90 11.62 8.38
C SER A 292 -47.89 10.47 8.53
N LYS A 293 -47.98 9.43 7.70
CA LYS A 293 -46.99 8.34 7.61
C LYS A 293 -46.01 8.54 6.46
N ALA A 294 -46.18 9.59 5.66
CA ALA A 294 -45.43 9.80 4.44
C ALA A 294 -44.22 10.70 4.69
N THR A 295 -43.13 10.43 3.97
CA THR A 295 -41.98 11.31 3.88
C THR A 295 -42.14 12.22 2.68
N ASN A 296 -42.07 13.54 2.90
CA ASN A 296 -41.99 14.50 1.79
C ASN A 296 -40.58 14.48 1.20
N VAL A 297 -40.45 14.02 -0.04
CA VAL A 297 -39.15 13.93 -0.74
C VAL A 297 -38.93 15.07 -1.75
N GLY A 298 -39.90 15.97 -1.90
CA GLY A 298 -39.81 17.09 -2.83
C GLY A 298 -41.16 17.59 -3.31
N THR A 299 -41.17 18.16 -4.51
CA THR A 299 -42.37 18.72 -5.12
C THR A 299 -42.53 18.26 -6.55
N TRP A 300 -43.78 18.32 -7.02
CA TRP A 300 -44.11 18.15 -8.43
C TRP A 300 -44.97 19.32 -8.91
N SER A 301 -44.96 19.55 -10.21
CA SER A 301 -45.88 20.48 -10.86
C SER A 301 -46.26 19.99 -12.24
N ALA A 302 -47.42 20.41 -12.74
CA ALA A 302 -47.87 20.15 -14.09
C ALA A 302 -48.52 21.39 -14.71
N LYS A 303 -48.25 21.65 -15.98
CA LYS A 303 -48.84 22.77 -16.72
C LYS A 303 -49.07 22.40 -18.19
N SER A 304 -50.24 22.73 -18.73
CA SER A 304 -50.52 22.60 -20.16
C SER A 304 -50.14 23.85 -20.94
N GLN A 305 -49.56 23.67 -22.13
CA GLN A 305 -49.33 24.70 -23.13
C GLN A 305 -49.91 24.20 -24.46
N GLY A 306 -51.04 24.78 -24.87
CA GLY A 306 -51.83 24.23 -25.98
C GLY A 306 -52.29 22.80 -25.65
N THR A 307 -51.95 21.83 -26.51
CA THR A 307 -52.29 20.43 -26.32
C THR A 307 -51.23 19.62 -25.56
N ALA A 308 -50.05 20.19 -25.27
CA ALA A 308 -48.97 19.50 -24.58
C ALA A 308 -49.04 19.76 -23.07
N VAL A 309 -48.67 18.75 -22.27
CA VAL A 309 -48.51 18.87 -20.82
C VAL A 309 -47.06 18.66 -20.45
N SER A 310 -46.52 19.55 -19.61
CA SER A 310 -45.23 19.36 -18.97
C SER A 310 -45.44 19.02 -17.51
N VAL A 311 -44.74 17.99 -17.02
CA VAL A 311 -44.69 17.60 -15.61
C VAL A 311 -43.26 17.70 -15.12
N ALA A 312 -43.06 18.44 -14.04
CA ALA A 312 -41.76 18.63 -13.41
C ALA A 312 -41.73 18.02 -12.01
N TYR A 313 -40.57 17.48 -11.66
CA TYR A 313 -40.20 16.93 -10.37
C TYR A 313 -39.02 17.73 -9.83
N ALA A 314 -39.08 18.09 -8.56
CA ALA A 314 -37.99 18.75 -7.85
C ALA A 314 -37.83 18.11 -6.47
N LEU A 315 -36.91 17.15 -6.37
CA LEU A 315 -36.60 16.44 -5.13
C LEU A 315 -35.62 17.26 -4.29
N THR A 316 -35.82 17.19 -2.97
CA THR A 316 -34.97 17.90 -2.00
C THR A 316 -33.93 16.94 -1.45
N GLY A 317 -32.66 17.37 -1.39
CA GLY A 317 -31.59 16.55 -0.83
C GLY A 317 -31.96 16.00 0.57
N PRO A 318 -31.68 14.72 0.86
CA PRO A 318 -30.79 13.80 0.13
C PRO A 318 -31.45 12.94 -0.97
N TYR A 319 -32.65 13.29 -1.45
CA TYR A 319 -33.43 12.46 -2.38
C TYR A 319 -33.17 12.76 -3.86
N TYR A 320 -33.11 11.72 -4.68
CA TYR A 320 -32.91 11.77 -6.14
C TYR A 320 -33.87 10.81 -6.85
N PRO A 321 -34.41 11.17 -8.03
CA PRO A 321 -35.23 10.26 -8.81
C PRO A 321 -34.35 9.20 -9.45
N ASP A 322 -34.67 7.94 -9.21
CA ASP A 322 -34.18 6.79 -9.99
C ASP A 322 -34.97 6.68 -11.31
N GLN A 323 -36.29 6.83 -11.19
CA GLN A 323 -37.24 6.71 -12.30
C GLN A 323 -38.37 7.70 -12.10
N VAL A 324 -38.96 8.15 -13.21
CA VAL A 324 -40.17 8.99 -13.18
C VAL A 324 -41.20 8.44 -14.15
N HIS A 325 -42.47 8.56 -13.75
CA HIS A 325 -43.59 8.04 -14.52
C HIS A 325 -44.78 8.99 -14.42
N VAL A 326 -45.41 9.25 -15.56
CA VAL A 326 -46.59 10.12 -15.63
C VAL A 326 -47.66 9.48 -16.49
N ASP A 327 -48.88 9.41 -15.98
CA ASP A 327 -50.05 9.02 -16.78
C ASP A 327 -51.07 10.15 -16.78
N ILE A 328 -51.65 10.43 -17.95
CA ILE A 328 -52.71 11.41 -18.11
C ILE A 328 -53.76 10.84 -19.06
N GLY A 329 -55.04 11.00 -18.72
CA GLY A 329 -56.12 10.42 -19.51
C GLY A 329 -57.51 10.83 -19.04
N CYS A 330 -58.53 10.13 -19.56
CA CYS A 330 -59.92 10.33 -19.17
C CYS A 330 -60.35 9.37 -18.07
N MET A 331 -61.19 9.85 -17.16
CA MET A 331 -61.78 9.02 -16.10
C MET A 331 -62.84 8.05 -16.67
N PRO A 332 -63.03 6.85 -16.08
CA PRO A 332 -62.16 6.24 -15.08
C PRO A 332 -60.87 5.69 -15.72
N PHE A 333 -59.74 5.84 -15.03
CA PHE A 333 -58.48 5.27 -15.50
C PHE A 333 -58.43 3.75 -15.33
N LYS A 334 -57.65 3.08 -16.18
CA LYS A 334 -57.44 1.62 -16.14
C LYS A 334 -55.99 1.21 -15.84
N LYS A 335 -55.05 2.16 -15.92
CA LYS A 335 -53.62 1.93 -15.76
C LYS A 335 -53.23 2.16 -14.30
N CYS A 336 -52.68 1.14 -13.66
CA CYS A 336 -52.36 1.16 -12.24
C CYS A 336 -50.87 1.06 -11.96
N ALA A 337 -50.11 0.43 -12.87
CA ALA A 337 -48.70 0.16 -12.70
C ALA A 337 -47.86 1.22 -13.44
N PRO A 338 -46.73 1.67 -12.87
CA PRO A 338 -45.87 2.68 -13.49
C PRO A 338 -45.46 2.33 -14.94
N GLY A 339 -45.11 1.07 -15.21
CA GLY A 339 -44.75 0.60 -16.56
C GLY A 339 -45.89 0.63 -17.61
N GLN A 340 -47.11 1.04 -17.24
CA GLN A 340 -48.24 1.23 -18.17
C GLN A 340 -48.51 2.70 -18.48
N TYR A 341 -47.83 3.62 -17.79
CA TYR A 341 -48.13 5.04 -17.84
C TYR A 341 -47.73 5.66 -19.18
N ALA A 342 -48.42 6.72 -19.57
CA ALA A 342 -48.22 7.39 -20.86
C ALA A 342 -46.77 7.84 -21.09
N TYR A 343 -46.05 8.15 -20.01
CA TYR A 343 -44.64 8.50 -20.04
C TYR A 343 -43.88 7.78 -18.93
N SER A 344 -42.68 7.28 -19.25
CA SER A 344 -41.69 6.87 -18.27
C SER A 344 -40.27 7.25 -18.66
N ASN A 345 -39.41 7.43 -17.67
CA ASN A 345 -37.97 7.50 -17.83
C ASN A 345 -37.32 6.67 -16.71
N GLU A 346 -36.71 5.56 -17.12
CA GLU A 346 -36.12 4.54 -16.23
C GLU A 346 -34.61 4.74 -16.00
N LYS A 347 -34.03 5.85 -16.46
CA LYS A 347 -32.56 6.05 -16.52
C LYS A 347 -32.11 7.31 -15.77
N LEU A 348 -32.60 7.52 -14.55
CA LEU A 348 -32.20 8.67 -13.73
C LEU A 348 -31.32 8.28 -12.55
N ALA A 349 -31.28 7.01 -12.13
CA ALA A 349 -30.28 6.51 -11.18
C ALA A 349 -28.85 6.84 -11.63
N GLY A 350 -27.98 7.19 -10.68
CA GLY A 350 -26.58 7.46 -10.99
C GLY A 350 -26.28 8.87 -11.48
N THR A 351 -27.30 9.67 -11.84
CA THR A 351 -27.10 10.95 -12.54
C THR A 351 -26.87 12.14 -11.61
N GLY A 352 -27.23 12.01 -10.31
CA GLY A 352 -27.21 13.12 -9.36
C GLY A 352 -28.22 14.24 -9.65
N MET A 353 -29.13 14.05 -10.61
CA MET A 353 -30.15 15.05 -10.94
C MET A 353 -31.20 15.14 -9.84
N SER A 354 -31.35 16.29 -9.19
CA SER A 354 -32.43 16.52 -8.21
C SER A 354 -33.74 16.99 -8.85
N THR A 355 -33.72 17.30 -10.15
CA THR A 355 -34.89 17.79 -10.88
C THR A 355 -35.06 17.04 -12.20
N PHE A 356 -36.30 16.90 -12.63
CA PHE A 356 -36.62 16.31 -13.91
C PHE A 356 -37.86 16.98 -14.50
N THR A 357 -37.88 17.25 -15.79
CA THR A 357 -39.09 17.71 -16.51
C THR A 357 -39.34 16.84 -17.72
N THR A 358 -40.58 16.40 -17.91
CA THR A 358 -40.97 15.62 -19.09
C THR A 358 -40.64 16.39 -20.37
N PRO A 359 -40.06 15.75 -21.40
CA PRO A 359 -39.78 16.40 -22.67
C PRO A 359 -41.03 17.02 -23.30
N ALA A 360 -40.85 18.13 -24.02
CA ALA A 360 -41.95 18.80 -24.69
C ALA A 360 -42.68 17.85 -25.66
N GLY A 361 -44.01 17.81 -25.57
CA GLY A 361 -44.86 16.97 -26.42
C GLY A 361 -44.94 15.50 -26.02
N ALA A 362 -44.22 15.07 -24.98
CA ALA A 362 -44.28 13.68 -24.48
C ALA A 362 -45.65 13.30 -23.91
N LEU A 363 -46.38 14.28 -23.36
CA LEU A 363 -47.72 14.12 -22.81
C LEU A 363 -48.69 15.08 -23.49
N LYS A 364 -49.93 14.64 -23.70
CA LYS A 364 -50.99 15.43 -24.33
C LYS A 364 -52.20 15.56 -23.41
N VAL A 365 -52.85 16.73 -23.43
CA VAL A 365 -54.13 16.93 -22.77
C VAL A 365 -55.20 16.10 -23.51
N PRO A 366 -55.86 15.15 -22.84
CA PRO A 366 -56.92 14.36 -23.48
C PRO A 366 -58.22 15.17 -23.57
N THR A 367 -59.05 14.85 -24.57
CA THR A 367 -60.43 15.37 -24.65
C THR A 367 -61.37 14.40 -23.93
N CYS A 368 -61.88 14.81 -22.76
CA CYS A 368 -62.66 13.93 -21.89
C CYS A 368 -64.04 14.50 -21.58
N SER A 369 -65.10 13.70 -21.76
CA SER A 369 -66.45 14.04 -21.31
C SER A 369 -66.67 13.76 -19.81
N THR A 370 -65.82 12.93 -19.21
CA THR A 370 -65.94 12.40 -17.84
C THR A 370 -64.91 12.98 -16.86
N GLY A 371 -64.08 13.92 -17.31
CA GLY A 371 -62.99 14.52 -16.53
C GLY A 371 -61.61 13.91 -16.82
N ILE A 372 -60.57 14.69 -16.51
CA ILE A 372 -59.16 14.34 -16.73
C ILE A 372 -58.59 13.76 -15.43
N TYR A 373 -57.72 12.77 -15.54
CA TYR A 373 -56.85 12.33 -14.45
C TYR A 373 -55.38 12.57 -14.79
N LEU A 374 -54.55 12.78 -13.77
CA LEU A 374 -53.10 12.83 -13.84
C LEU A 374 -52.49 12.02 -12.70
N ILE A 375 -51.60 11.08 -13.00
CA ILE A 375 -50.81 10.35 -12.02
C ILE A 375 -49.36 10.79 -12.17
N VAL A 376 -48.76 11.25 -11.07
CA VAL A 376 -47.34 11.63 -11.00
C VAL A 376 -46.67 10.67 -10.04
N HIS A 377 -45.73 9.89 -10.54
CA HIS A 377 -45.03 8.84 -9.80
C HIS A 377 -43.52 8.93 -10.00
N ALA A 378 -42.74 8.59 -8.98
CA ALA A 378 -41.28 8.46 -9.07
C ALA A 378 -40.76 7.29 -8.21
N ALA A 379 -39.70 6.62 -8.65
CA ALA A 379 -38.84 5.82 -7.78
C ALA A 379 -37.73 6.74 -7.25
N VAL A 380 -37.42 6.64 -5.96
CA VAL A 380 -36.54 7.61 -5.26
C VAL A 380 -35.40 6.88 -4.57
N ASP A 381 -34.20 7.44 -4.71
CA ASP A 381 -32.95 7.00 -4.08
C ASP A 381 -32.37 8.09 -3.16
N THR A 382 -31.53 7.69 -2.21
CA THR A 382 -30.54 8.52 -1.51
C THR A 382 -29.13 8.20 -1.98
N ILE A 383 -28.20 9.16 -1.80
CA ILE A 383 -26.78 8.97 -2.11
C ILE A 383 -25.99 8.86 -0.80
N GLU A 384 -25.18 7.81 -0.68
CA GLU A 384 -24.24 7.62 0.42
C GLU A 384 -22.79 7.52 -0.12
N THR A 385 -21.85 8.20 0.55
CA THR A 385 -20.41 8.06 0.27
C THR A 385 -19.84 6.98 1.17
N VAL A 386 -19.32 5.90 0.59
CA VAL A 386 -18.80 4.76 1.35
C VAL A 386 -17.27 4.78 1.33
N PRO A 387 -16.58 4.76 2.50
CA PRO A 387 -15.15 4.54 2.58
C PRO A 387 -14.79 3.14 2.06
N THR A 388 -13.73 3.06 1.27
CA THR A 388 -13.25 1.83 0.62
C THR A 388 -12.78 0.74 1.59
N THR A 389 -12.69 1.02 2.90
CA THR A 389 -12.14 0.13 3.93
C THR A 389 -13.19 -0.65 4.73
N SER A 390 -14.49 -0.47 4.54
CA SER A 390 -15.50 -1.24 5.27
C SER A 390 -16.23 -2.25 4.38
N GLN A 391 -15.94 -3.53 4.61
CA GLN A 391 -16.78 -4.65 4.18
C GLN A 391 -18.23 -4.45 4.65
N LEU A 392 -19.18 -4.69 3.73
CA LEU A 392 -20.62 -4.83 3.98
C LEU A 392 -21.27 -3.73 4.84
N SER A 393 -21.36 -2.50 4.32
CA SER A 393 -22.46 -1.62 4.75
C SER A 393 -23.71 -1.98 3.94
N THR A 394 -24.83 -2.27 4.59
CA THR A 394 -26.16 -2.27 3.95
C THR A 394 -26.64 -0.83 3.86
N CYS A 395 -27.38 -0.45 2.80
CA CYS A 395 -28.04 0.86 2.76
C CYS A 395 -28.79 1.07 4.07
N HIS A 396 -28.49 2.15 4.80
CA HIS A 396 -29.24 2.43 6.02
C HIS A 396 -30.67 2.77 5.62
N ALA A 397 -31.66 2.11 6.22
CA ALA A 397 -33.05 2.48 6.03
C ALA A 397 -33.21 3.96 6.43
N PRO A 398 -33.98 4.77 5.67
CA PRO A 398 -34.28 6.13 6.08
C PRO A 398 -34.86 6.07 7.49
N LEU A 399 -34.27 6.82 8.42
CA LEU A 399 -34.80 6.94 9.78
C LEU A 399 -36.24 7.44 9.66
N ALA A 400 -37.20 6.59 10.05
CA ALA A 400 -38.57 7.00 10.22
C ALA A 400 -38.60 8.04 11.34
N SER A 401 -38.92 9.30 11.00
CA SER A 401 -39.20 10.37 11.97
C SER A 401 -40.59 10.22 12.55
#